data_AF-A0A067MXI1-F1
#
_entry.id   AF-A0A067MXI1-F1
#
_cell.length_a   1.000
_cell.length_b   1.000
_cell.length_c   1.000
_cell.angle_alpha   90.00
_cell.angle_beta   90.00
_cell.angle_gamma   90.00
#
_symmetry.space_group_name_H-M   'P 1'
#
loop_
_entity.id
_entity.type
_entity.pdbx_description
1 polymer ?
#
loop_
_entity_poly.entity_id
_entity_poly.type
_entity_poly.pdbx_seq_one_letter_code
_entity_poly.pdbx_strand_id
1 'polypeptide(L)'
;MGKNYYDILGVSKTATDDEIKKAYKKQALKWHPDRNSGNAKAGEKFKEVGEAFEVLSDSNKRAVYDQFGEEGLKGGGGGPPPGAGGFPEGFSGFGGGQGNPFPGASFTFTSSGPGGARGGFAPSDPNLIFDGGMFGGGMPHAHGTNTRKRPAPSSNGNAGPPPPPDEFTRPLKLSLEDLYSGVTKKLKLGRKLQSGESEEKIIEIHVLPGWKSGTKVRFKAAGNERADGSSQDVVFVVEELPHAHFARVGDDLIYHAPIPLLDALAGTGGTRAVDGIDGRRLQISIPKSIVKPGQESRITGEGMPVRKDGAAGKRRGDLIVKWDIVFPDRLTESQKEGLRKVLG
;
A
#
# COMPACT_ATOMS: atom_id res chain seq x y z
N MET A 1 -26.46 23.70 -9.76
CA MET A 1 -26.15 23.02 -8.47
C MET A 1 -24.91 22.19 -8.71
N GLY A 2 -23.85 22.41 -7.95
CA GLY A 2 -22.64 21.59 -8.05
C GLY A 2 -22.94 20.14 -7.67
N LYS A 3 -22.21 19.19 -8.27
CA LYS A 3 -22.33 17.77 -7.95
C LYS A 3 -21.85 17.52 -6.53
N ASN A 4 -22.62 16.75 -5.75
CA ASN A 4 -22.17 16.27 -4.44
C ASN A 4 -21.41 14.94 -4.60
N TYR A 5 -20.08 14.98 -4.50
CA TYR A 5 -19.22 13.81 -4.69
C TYR A 5 -19.40 12.76 -3.60
N TYR A 6 -19.79 13.17 -2.39
CA TYR A 6 -20.14 12.24 -1.31
C TYR A 6 -21.38 11.42 -1.66
N ASP A 7 -22.41 12.07 -2.22
CA ASP A 7 -23.64 11.40 -2.64
C ASP A 7 -23.42 10.49 -3.85
N ILE A 8 -22.52 10.88 -4.77
CA ILE A 8 -22.15 10.06 -5.94
C ILE A 8 -21.46 8.75 -5.52
N LEU A 9 -20.54 8.83 -4.55
CA LEU A 9 -19.91 7.64 -3.98
C LEU A 9 -20.81 6.90 -2.98
N GLY A 10 -21.85 7.56 -2.46
CA GLY A 10 -22.77 7.00 -1.48
C GLY A 10 -22.17 6.91 -0.08
N VAL A 11 -21.39 7.91 0.31
CA VAL A 11 -20.69 8.00 1.60
C VAL A 11 -21.03 9.30 2.32
N SER A 12 -20.84 9.34 3.64
CA SER A 12 -21.00 10.57 4.44
C SER A 12 -19.90 11.59 4.12
N LYS A 13 -20.17 12.89 4.31
CA LYS A 13 -19.14 13.95 4.29
C LYS A 13 -18.02 13.70 5.30
N THR A 14 -18.33 13.02 6.40
CA THR A 14 -17.38 12.61 7.45
C THR A 14 -16.67 11.29 7.17
N ALA A 15 -16.84 10.69 5.99
CA ALA A 15 -16.26 9.39 5.67
C ALA A 15 -14.72 9.43 5.68
N THR A 16 -14.15 8.36 6.19
CA THR A 16 -12.71 8.11 6.19
C THR A 16 -12.20 7.77 4.77
N ASP A 17 -10.90 7.93 4.53
CA ASP A 17 -10.30 7.65 3.21
C ASP A 17 -10.49 6.19 2.79
N ASP A 18 -10.51 5.27 3.75
CA ASP A 18 -10.75 3.84 3.51
C ASP A 18 -12.21 3.55 3.13
N GLU A 19 -13.17 4.28 3.70
CA GLU A 19 -14.59 4.20 3.32
C GLU A 19 -14.82 4.76 1.92
N ILE A 20 -14.14 5.85 1.56
CA ILE A 20 -14.17 6.46 0.21
C ILE A 20 -13.61 5.47 -0.83
N LYS A 21 -12.48 4.81 -0.54
CA LYS A 21 -11.90 3.78 -1.41
C LYS A 21 -12.81 2.55 -1.58
N LYS A 22 -13.41 2.07 -0.48
CA LYS A 22 -14.35 0.93 -0.52
C LYS A 22 -15.61 1.28 -1.31
N ALA A 23 -16.14 2.49 -1.13
CA ALA A 23 -17.31 2.97 -1.85
C ALA A 23 -17.05 3.12 -3.36
N TYR A 24 -15.89 3.68 -3.72
CA TYR A 24 -15.44 3.75 -5.11
C TYR A 24 -15.39 2.36 -5.76
N LYS A 25 -14.73 1.38 -5.13
CA LYS A 25 -14.65 0.01 -5.66
C LYS A 25 -16.05 -0.59 -5.89
N LYS A 26 -16.98 -0.39 -4.96
CA LYS A 26 -18.36 -0.88 -5.06
C LYS A 26 -19.12 -0.23 -6.22
N GLN A 27 -19.03 1.09 -6.36
CA GLN A 27 -19.74 1.84 -7.40
C GLN A 27 -19.10 1.62 -8.79
N ALA A 28 -17.78 1.52 -8.86
CA ALA A 28 -17.04 1.26 -10.09
C ALA A 28 -17.37 -0.13 -10.66
N LEU A 29 -17.44 -1.16 -9.81
CA LEU A 29 -17.89 -2.50 -10.22
C LEU A 29 -19.37 -2.53 -10.63
N LYS A 30 -20.21 -1.69 -10.02
CA LYS A 30 -21.64 -1.61 -10.33
C LYS A 30 -21.89 -0.97 -11.70
N TRP A 31 -21.14 0.07 -12.04
CA TRP A 31 -21.31 0.85 -13.27
C TRP A 31 -20.29 0.51 -14.37
N HIS A 32 -19.55 -0.60 -14.22
CA HIS A 32 -18.55 -1.02 -15.19
C HIS A 32 -19.13 -1.21 -16.60
N PRO A 33 -18.46 -0.72 -17.67
CA PRO A 33 -18.91 -0.89 -19.05
C PRO A 33 -19.14 -2.35 -19.46
N ASP A 34 -18.27 -3.28 -19.05
CA ASP A 34 -18.43 -4.71 -19.40
C ASP A 34 -19.67 -5.34 -18.77
N ARG A 35 -20.08 -4.89 -17.59
CA ARG A 35 -21.27 -5.43 -16.89
C ARG A 35 -22.56 -4.73 -17.30
N ASN A 36 -22.44 -3.61 -18.03
CA ASN A 36 -23.54 -2.76 -18.46
C ASN A 36 -23.43 -2.42 -19.96
N SER A 37 -23.06 -3.40 -20.78
CA SER A 37 -22.90 -3.26 -22.24
C SER A 37 -24.24 -2.99 -22.91
N GLY A 38 -24.64 -1.72 -22.99
CA GLY A 38 -25.91 -1.28 -23.58
C GLY A 38 -26.65 -0.17 -22.82
N ASN A 39 -26.20 0.20 -21.62
CA ASN A 39 -26.79 1.29 -20.85
C ASN A 39 -25.95 2.57 -20.97
N ALA A 40 -26.40 3.52 -21.80
CA ALA A 40 -25.71 4.81 -21.98
C ALA A 40 -25.52 5.58 -20.66
N LYS A 41 -26.44 5.41 -19.69
CA LYS A 41 -26.36 6.07 -18.36
C LYS A 41 -25.29 5.44 -17.46
N ALA A 42 -24.87 4.20 -17.73
CA ALA A 42 -23.82 3.55 -16.94
C ALA A 42 -22.45 4.19 -17.19
N GLY A 43 -22.15 4.58 -18.43
CA GLY A 43 -20.92 5.28 -18.77
C GLY A 43 -20.83 6.68 -18.13
N GLU A 44 -21.94 7.41 -18.08
CA GLU A 44 -22.00 8.71 -17.38
C GLU A 44 -21.81 8.54 -15.87
N LYS A 45 -22.49 7.57 -15.26
CA LYS A 45 -22.34 7.26 -13.83
C LYS A 45 -20.93 6.79 -13.49
N PHE A 46 -20.27 6.04 -14.38
CA PHE A 46 -18.91 5.59 -14.17
C PHE A 46 -17.91 6.76 -14.21
N LYS A 47 -18.10 7.72 -15.12
CA LYS A 47 -17.32 8.96 -15.17
C LYS A 47 -17.50 9.81 -13.90
N GLU A 48 -18.74 9.99 -13.45
CA GLU A 48 -19.05 10.72 -12.22
C GLU A 48 -18.41 10.08 -10.99
N VAL A 49 -18.43 8.75 -10.89
CA VAL A 49 -17.81 7.99 -9.80
C VAL A 49 -16.28 8.15 -9.82
N GLY A 50 -15.66 8.20 -11.00
CA GLY A 50 -14.24 8.48 -11.16
C GLY A 50 -13.84 9.89 -10.72
N GLU A 51 -14.59 10.90 -11.18
CA GLU A 51 -14.39 12.31 -10.82
C GLU A 51 -14.53 12.53 -9.30
N ALA A 52 -15.56 11.94 -8.69
CA ALA A 52 -15.77 12.00 -7.25
C ALA A 52 -14.61 11.40 -6.45
N PHE A 53 -14.08 10.25 -6.89
CA PHE A 53 -12.97 9.60 -6.21
C PHE A 53 -11.66 10.37 -6.36
N GLU A 54 -11.36 10.95 -7.52
CA GLU A 54 -10.14 11.73 -7.74
C GLU A 54 -10.06 12.95 -6.79
N VAL A 55 -11.21 13.59 -6.55
CA VAL A 55 -11.31 14.75 -5.66
C VAL A 55 -11.29 14.33 -4.19
N LEU A 56 -12.05 13.30 -3.82
CA LEU A 56 -12.22 12.91 -2.41
C LEU A 56 -11.07 12.04 -1.86
N SER A 57 -10.25 11.43 -2.73
CA SER A 57 -9.10 10.60 -2.32
C SER A 57 -7.84 11.41 -2.02
N ASP A 58 -7.74 12.65 -2.51
CA ASP A 58 -6.63 13.56 -2.23
C ASP A 58 -7.05 14.56 -1.14
N SER A 59 -6.29 14.62 -0.05
CA SER A 59 -6.61 15.45 1.11
C SER A 59 -6.68 16.94 0.78
N ASN A 60 -5.87 17.43 -0.16
CA ASN A 60 -5.86 18.84 -0.57
C ASN A 60 -7.04 19.15 -1.48
N LYS A 61 -7.33 18.29 -2.47
CA LYS A 61 -8.51 18.46 -3.35
C LYS A 61 -9.81 18.33 -2.57
N ARG A 62 -9.89 17.41 -1.62
CA ARG A 62 -11.02 17.24 -0.71
C ARG A 62 -11.24 18.49 0.13
N ALA A 63 -10.19 19.09 0.70
CA ALA A 63 -10.30 20.31 1.48
C ALA A 63 -10.83 21.50 0.65
N VAL A 64 -10.32 21.68 -0.57
CA VAL A 64 -10.82 22.72 -1.50
C VAL A 64 -12.28 22.47 -1.88
N TYR A 65 -12.65 21.22 -2.16
CA TYR A 65 -14.02 20.83 -2.47
C TYR A 65 -14.97 21.04 -1.28
N ASP A 66 -14.54 20.72 -0.07
CA ASP A 66 -15.34 20.86 1.15
C ASP A 66 -15.65 22.32 1.49
N GLN A 67 -14.77 23.24 1.08
CA GLN A 67 -14.87 24.68 1.32
C GLN A 67 -15.57 25.44 0.19
N PHE A 68 -15.29 25.08 -1.07
CA PHE A 68 -15.69 25.86 -2.26
C PHE A 68 -16.51 25.07 -3.28
N GLY A 69 -16.82 23.80 -3.01
CA GLY A 69 -17.57 22.93 -3.91
C GLY A 69 -16.85 22.65 -5.23
N GLU A 70 -17.61 22.20 -6.24
CA GLU A 70 -17.09 21.89 -7.58
C GLU A 70 -16.49 23.13 -8.29
N GLU A 71 -16.97 24.33 -7.96
CA GLU A 71 -16.51 25.59 -8.57
C GLU A 71 -15.08 25.95 -8.15
N GLY A 72 -14.70 25.65 -6.90
CA GLY A 72 -13.34 25.83 -6.41
C GLY A 72 -12.31 24.92 -7.08
N LEU A 73 -12.75 23.79 -7.66
CA LEU A 73 -11.88 22.86 -8.39
C LEU A 73 -11.69 23.25 -9.86
N LYS A 74 -12.68 23.94 -10.47
CA LYS A 74 -12.62 24.38 -11.88
C LYS A 74 -11.90 25.73 -12.08
N GLY A 75 -11.65 26.48 -11.01
CA GLY A 75 -11.05 27.82 -11.02
C GLY A 75 -9.54 27.92 -11.32
N GLY A 76 -8.99 27.04 -12.16
CA GLY A 76 -7.57 27.07 -12.56
C GLY A 76 -7.19 28.13 -13.60
N GLY A 77 -8.06 29.11 -13.87
CA GLY A 77 -7.83 30.12 -14.90
C GLY A 77 -8.91 31.19 -14.89
N GLY A 78 -8.78 32.18 -14.01
CA GLY A 78 -9.69 33.31 -13.93
C GLY A 78 -9.65 33.91 -12.53
N GLY A 79 -9.12 35.13 -12.41
CA GLY A 79 -9.11 35.87 -11.14
C GLY A 79 -10.52 36.07 -10.58
N PRO A 80 -10.65 36.35 -9.27
CA PRO A 80 -11.95 36.47 -8.62
C PRO A 80 -12.77 37.63 -9.23
N PRO A 81 -14.12 37.52 -9.27
CA PRO A 81 -14.97 38.60 -9.73
C PRO A 81 -14.93 39.78 -8.75
N PRO A 82 -15.10 41.04 -9.21
CA PRO A 82 -15.01 42.20 -8.35
C PRO A 82 -16.26 42.29 -7.45
N GLY A 83 -16.06 42.23 -6.12
CA GLY A 83 -17.08 42.65 -5.15
C GLY A 83 -17.32 41.77 -3.91
N ALA A 84 -16.68 40.62 -3.74
CA ALA A 84 -16.84 39.81 -2.52
C ALA A 84 -15.73 40.16 -1.50
N GLY A 85 -16.12 40.83 -0.41
CA GLY A 85 -15.21 41.31 0.63
C GLY A 85 -14.59 40.20 1.49
N GLY A 86 -13.31 40.41 1.82
CA GLY A 86 -12.70 40.08 3.11
C GLY A 86 -12.45 38.60 3.43
N PHE A 87 -11.29 38.08 3.03
CA PHE A 87 -10.66 36.97 3.76
C PHE A 87 -10.06 37.52 5.07
N PRO A 88 -10.12 36.78 6.19
CA PRO A 88 -9.38 37.14 7.41
C PRO A 88 -7.87 37.07 7.12
N GLU A 89 -7.16 38.03 7.71
CA GLU A 89 -5.72 38.30 7.59
C GLU A 89 -4.85 37.05 7.38
N GLY A 90 -4.37 36.87 6.14
CA GLY A 90 -3.43 35.79 5.78
C GLY A 90 -3.53 35.26 4.35
N PHE A 91 -4.54 35.64 3.57
CA PHE A 91 -4.73 35.11 2.21
C PHE A 91 -4.96 36.24 1.18
N SER A 92 -3.86 36.90 0.79
CA SER A 92 -3.84 37.90 -0.29
C SER A 92 -3.02 37.39 -1.47
N GLY A 93 -3.67 37.22 -2.62
CA GLY A 93 -3.03 37.32 -3.94
C GLY A 93 -2.38 36.07 -4.53
N PHE A 94 -3.18 35.10 -5.01
CA PHE A 94 -2.73 34.13 -6.00
C PHE A 94 -2.83 34.75 -7.41
N GLY A 95 -1.99 35.76 -7.64
CA GLY A 95 -1.96 36.53 -8.88
C GLY A 95 -0.61 37.23 -9.03
N GLY A 96 0.27 36.60 -9.81
CA GLY A 96 1.45 37.20 -10.47
C GLY A 96 2.19 38.28 -9.70
N GLY A 97 3.09 37.89 -8.80
CA GLY A 97 4.01 38.83 -8.19
C GLY A 97 4.74 38.23 -7.00
N GLN A 98 6.01 37.89 -7.20
CA GLN A 98 7.07 37.81 -6.19
C GLN A 98 6.62 37.46 -4.75
N GLY A 99 6.24 36.19 -4.49
CA GLY A 99 5.97 35.73 -3.12
C GLY A 99 5.05 34.51 -3.01
N ASN A 100 5.44 33.36 -3.56
CA ASN A 100 4.75 32.09 -3.31
C ASN A 100 5.28 31.43 -2.03
N PRO A 101 4.47 31.09 -1.02
CA PRO A 101 4.91 30.27 0.11
C PRO A 101 4.72 28.76 -0.12
N PHE A 102 4.10 28.34 -1.23
CA PHE A 102 3.97 26.93 -1.63
C PHE A 102 4.56 26.71 -3.02
N PRO A 103 5.75 26.11 -3.13
CA PRO A 103 6.33 25.73 -4.41
C PRO A 103 5.69 24.41 -4.90
N GLY A 104 4.92 24.46 -5.99
CA GLY A 104 4.71 23.27 -6.84
C GLY A 104 3.29 22.73 -7.08
N ALA A 105 2.21 23.36 -6.59
CA ALA A 105 0.86 22.83 -6.81
C ALA A 105 0.12 23.48 -7.99
N SER A 106 0.30 22.92 -9.19
CA SER A 106 -0.53 23.18 -10.37
C SER A 106 -1.57 22.07 -10.51
N PHE A 107 -2.84 22.32 -10.17
CA PHE A 107 -3.90 21.32 -10.36
C PHE A 107 -4.44 21.39 -11.79
N THR A 108 -4.18 20.35 -12.59
CA THR A 108 -4.72 20.22 -13.95
C THR A 108 -5.91 19.26 -13.92
N PHE A 109 -7.11 19.75 -14.23
CA PHE A 109 -8.30 18.92 -14.44
C PHE A 109 -8.49 18.70 -15.94
N THR A 110 -8.28 17.48 -16.43
CA THR A 110 -8.49 17.16 -17.85
C THR A 110 -9.96 16.87 -18.10
N SER A 111 -10.76 17.90 -18.39
CA SER A 111 -12.03 17.72 -19.10
C SER A 111 -11.71 17.42 -20.56
N SER A 112 -11.97 16.20 -20.99
CA SER A 112 -11.70 15.67 -22.32
C SER A 112 -12.38 16.49 -23.44
N GLY A 113 -11.66 17.47 -23.97
CA GLY A 113 -11.90 18.10 -25.27
C GLY A 113 -10.97 17.51 -26.33
N PRO A 114 -11.38 17.46 -27.62
CA PRO A 114 -10.61 16.82 -28.67
C PRO A 114 -9.41 17.69 -29.07
N GLY A 115 -8.27 17.45 -28.42
CA GLY A 115 -6.99 18.11 -28.74
C GLY A 115 -6.14 18.36 -27.51
N GLY A 116 -5.55 17.30 -26.94
CA GLY A 116 -4.67 17.45 -25.77
C GLY A 116 -4.04 16.14 -25.35
N ALA A 117 -2.84 15.86 -25.84
CA ALA A 117 -2.00 14.77 -25.37
C ALA A 117 -1.31 15.20 -24.07
N ARG A 118 -1.88 14.82 -22.92
CA ARG A 118 -1.22 14.70 -21.60
C ARG A 118 -2.12 13.88 -20.68
N GLY A 119 -1.54 12.82 -20.09
CA GLY A 119 -2.25 11.68 -19.48
C GLY A 119 -3.25 12.05 -18.38
N GLY A 120 -4.53 12.05 -18.75
CA GLY A 120 -5.66 12.06 -17.83
C GLY A 120 -6.09 10.64 -17.45
N PHE A 121 -6.63 10.50 -16.25
CA PHE A 121 -7.29 9.30 -15.74
C PHE A 121 -8.33 8.80 -16.74
N ALA A 122 -8.17 7.57 -17.25
CA ALA A 122 -9.15 6.91 -18.10
C ALA A 122 -9.98 5.95 -17.23
N PRO A 123 -11.22 6.32 -16.85
CA PRO A 123 -12.08 5.46 -16.07
C PRO A 123 -12.74 4.51 -17.06
N SER A 124 -12.02 3.53 -17.58
CA SER A 124 -12.63 2.46 -18.39
C SER A 124 -12.50 1.08 -17.74
N ASP A 125 -11.64 0.91 -16.72
CA ASP A 125 -11.47 -0.38 -16.06
C ASP A 125 -10.98 -0.24 -14.60
N PRO A 126 -11.79 -0.58 -13.58
CA PRO A 126 -11.43 -0.49 -12.17
C PRO A 126 -10.49 -1.60 -11.74
N ASN A 127 -10.38 -2.68 -12.51
CA ASN A 127 -9.37 -3.70 -12.27
C ASN A 127 -8.00 -3.22 -12.75
N LEU A 128 -7.89 -2.40 -13.80
CA LEU A 128 -6.60 -1.76 -14.16
C LEU A 128 -6.16 -0.69 -13.16
N ILE A 129 -7.09 0.01 -12.51
CA ILE A 129 -6.76 0.99 -11.46
C ILE A 129 -6.16 0.30 -10.21
N PHE A 130 -6.57 -0.94 -9.93
CA PHE A 130 -6.11 -1.69 -8.75
C PHE A 130 -4.99 -2.72 -9.06
N ASP A 131 -4.92 -3.20 -10.31
CA ASP A 131 -4.06 -4.33 -10.72
C ASP A 131 -3.04 -3.94 -11.82
N GLY A 132 -3.00 -2.67 -12.26
CA GLY A 132 -1.97 -2.23 -13.20
C GLY A 132 -2.03 -0.76 -13.59
N GLY A 133 -1.34 0.11 -12.85
CA GLY A 133 -0.93 1.40 -13.42
C GLY A 133 -0.64 2.57 -12.49
N MET A 134 -1.07 2.56 -11.22
CA MET A 134 -0.67 3.62 -10.27
C MET A 134 0.49 3.19 -9.36
N PHE A 135 0.69 1.89 -9.16
CA PHE A 135 1.81 1.34 -8.41
C PHE A 135 2.19 -0.05 -8.96
N GLY A 136 3.40 -0.17 -9.52
CA GLY A 136 4.12 -1.46 -9.62
C GLY A 136 3.90 -2.24 -10.92
N GLY A 137 4.99 -2.49 -11.65
CA GLY A 137 5.00 -3.16 -12.95
C GLY A 137 5.16 -4.69 -12.88
N GLY A 138 5.19 -5.33 -14.05
CA GLY A 138 5.62 -6.73 -14.16
C GLY A 138 5.08 -7.56 -15.33
N MET A 139 5.57 -7.30 -16.54
CA MET A 139 5.81 -8.27 -17.64
C MET A 139 4.64 -9.09 -18.30
N PRO A 140 4.87 -9.64 -19.52
CA PRO A 140 3.88 -9.85 -20.57
C PRO A 140 3.55 -11.33 -20.84
N HIS A 141 2.43 -11.61 -21.52
CA HIS A 141 2.18 -12.75 -22.43
C HIS A 141 0.91 -12.40 -23.25
N ALA A 142 0.90 -12.28 -24.58
CA ALA A 142 1.05 -13.30 -25.64
C ALA A 142 -0.23 -14.14 -25.94
N HIS A 143 -1.16 -13.61 -26.76
CA HIS A 143 -1.92 -14.28 -27.86
C HIS A 143 -2.94 -13.27 -28.44
N GLY A 144 -2.91 -12.91 -29.73
CA GLY A 144 -3.65 -13.58 -30.83
C GLY A 144 -5.16 -13.28 -30.72
N THR A 145 -5.89 -12.61 -31.62
CA THR A 145 -5.84 -12.60 -33.09
C THR A 145 -6.76 -11.49 -33.66
N ASN A 146 -6.47 -11.10 -34.91
CA ASN A 146 -7.34 -10.63 -35.98
C ASN A 146 -7.92 -9.19 -36.07
N THR A 147 -7.65 -8.61 -37.25
CA THR A 147 -8.50 -7.72 -38.08
C THR A 147 -8.68 -6.24 -37.73
N ARG A 148 -7.85 -5.36 -38.34
CA ARG A 148 -8.19 -4.53 -39.54
C ARG A 148 -7.13 -3.45 -39.77
N LYS A 149 -6.57 -3.44 -40.99
CA LYS A 149 -5.71 -2.39 -41.54
C LYS A 149 -6.34 -1.01 -41.40
N ARG A 150 -5.64 -0.07 -40.75
CA ARG A 150 -5.79 1.38 -40.97
C ARG A 150 -4.42 1.94 -41.36
N PRO A 151 -4.35 2.90 -42.30
CA PRO A 151 -3.08 3.42 -42.79
C PRO A 151 -2.43 4.32 -41.73
N ALA A 152 -1.11 4.19 -41.59
CA ALA A 152 -0.29 4.91 -40.64
C ALA A 152 -0.14 6.39 -41.02
N PRO A 153 -0.15 7.34 -40.06
CA PRO A 153 0.48 8.61 -40.25
C PRO A 153 1.98 8.49 -39.88
N SER A 154 2.81 8.92 -40.82
CA SER A 154 4.22 9.21 -40.62
C SER A 154 4.41 10.16 -39.43
N SER A 155 5.22 9.79 -38.45
CA SER A 155 5.87 10.76 -37.58
C SER A 155 7.28 10.32 -37.26
N ASN A 156 8.19 10.99 -37.95
CA ASN A 156 9.60 11.08 -37.66
C ASN A 156 9.75 11.74 -36.27
N GLY A 157 10.33 11.03 -35.30
CA GLY A 157 10.43 11.53 -33.94
C GLY A 157 11.12 10.53 -33.04
N ASN A 158 12.44 10.44 -33.18
CA ASN A 158 13.31 9.68 -32.29
C ASN A 158 13.32 10.34 -30.90
N ALA A 159 12.25 10.13 -30.12
CA ALA A 159 12.26 10.41 -28.70
C ALA A 159 13.05 9.28 -28.03
N GLY A 160 14.29 9.58 -27.63
CA GLY A 160 15.10 8.66 -26.85
C GLY A 160 14.38 8.22 -25.57
N PRO A 161 14.82 7.12 -24.94
CA PRO A 161 14.22 6.64 -23.70
C PRO A 161 14.21 7.75 -22.64
N PRO A 162 13.13 7.84 -21.82
CA PRO A 162 13.03 8.84 -20.77
C PRO A 162 14.25 8.75 -19.83
N PRO A 163 14.72 9.89 -19.28
CA PRO A 163 15.84 9.90 -18.36
C PRO A 163 15.51 8.99 -17.16
N PRO A 164 16.52 8.28 -16.60
CA PRO A 164 16.30 7.43 -15.45
C PRO A 164 15.77 8.26 -14.26
N PRO A 165 14.92 7.67 -13.41
CA PRO A 165 14.29 8.38 -12.30
C PRO A 165 15.31 8.96 -11.32
N ASP A 166 14.90 10.00 -10.58
CA ASP A 166 15.83 10.74 -9.73
C ASP A 166 16.36 9.94 -8.53
N GLU A 167 15.65 8.89 -8.17
CA GLU A 167 15.97 8.01 -7.07
C GLU A 167 16.02 6.57 -7.55
N PHE A 168 17.10 5.89 -7.20
CA PHE A 168 17.26 4.47 -7.46
C PHE A 168 16.92 3.67 -6.21
N THR A 169 15.80 2.95 -6.26
CA THR A 169 15.29 2.20 -5.10
C THR A 169 15.75 0.74 -5.15
N ARG A 170 16.23 0.21 -4.02
CA ARG A 170 16.59 -1.21 -3.85
C ARG A 170 15.93 -1.82 -2.62
N PRO A 171 15.43 -3.07 -2.69
CA PRO A 171 14.94 -3.75 -1.51
C PRO A 171 16.10 -4.13 -0.59
N LEU A 172 15.91 -3.90 0.71
CA LEU A 172 16.78 -4.38 1.78
C LEU A 172 16.06 -5.53 2.48
N LYS A 173 16.35 -6.75 2.00
CA LYS A 173 15.75 -7.98 2.52
C LYS A 173 16.33 -8.32 3.88
N LEU A 174 15.48 -8.39 4.90
CA LEU A 174 15.85 -8.64 6.29
C LEU A 174 14.95 -9.73 6.88
N SER A 175 15.53 -10.60 7.70
CA SER A 175 14.76 -11.59 8.46
C SER A 175 14.15 -10.97 9.72
N LEU A 176 13.25 -11.71 10.37
CA LEU A 176 12.67 -11.24 11.65
C LEU A 176 13.74 -11.12 12.74
N GLU A 177 14.74 -12.00 12.76
CA GLU A 177 15.86 -11.98 13.71
C GLU A 177 16.73 -10.73 13.51
N ASP A 178 17.03 -10.39 12.26
CA ASP A 178 17.74 -9.15 11.89
C ASP A 178 16.98 -7.91 12.40
N LEU A 179 15.65 -7.90 12.21
CA LEU A 179 14.78 -6.81 12.64
C LEU A 179 14.55 -6.79 14.16
N TYR A 180 14.73 -7.92 14.84
CA TYR A 180 14.55 -8.07 16.28
C TYR A 180 15.78 -7.61 17.06
N SER A 181 16.97 -8.05 16.64
CA SER A 181 18.24 -7.78 17.32
C SER A 181 18.95 -6.54 16.80
N GLY A 182 18.63 -6.12 15.56
CA GLY A 182 19.38 -5.11 14.84
C GLY A 182 20.66 -5.70 14.24
N VAL A 183 21.01 -5.25 13.04
CA VAL A 183 22.17 -5.77 12.30
C VAL A 183 22.78 -4.69 11.43
N THR A 184 24.09 -4.74 11.24
CA THR A 184 24.76 -3.91 10.23
C THR A 184 24.86 -4.71 8.93
N LYS A 185 24.17 -4.29 7.88
CA LYS A 185 24.31 -4.87 6.53
C LYS A 185 25.28 -4.05 5.71
N LYS A 186 26.34 -4.69 5.19
CA LYS A 186 27.25 -4.12 4.21
C LYS A 186 26.84 -4.57 2.81
N LEU A 187 26.52 -3.62 1.94
CA LEU A 187 26.02 -3.88 0.60
C LEU A 187 26.98 -3.27 -0.42
N LYS A 188 27.30 -4.06 -1.45
CA LYS A 188 28.02 -3.54 -2.62
C LYS A 188 27.04 -2.87 -3.55
N LEU A 189 27.26 -1.59 -3.80
CA LEU A 189 26.52 -0.80 -4.76
C LEU A 189 27.41 -0.49 -5.96
N GLY A 190 27.04 -1.01 -7.13
CA GLY A 190 27.66 -0.59 -8.39
C GLY A 190 27.11 0.78 -8.82
N ARG A 191 28.01 1.72 -9.10
CA ARG A 191 27.74 3.04 -9.67
C ARG A 191 28.39 3.12 -11.05
N LYS A 192 27.64 3.58 -12.06
CA LYS A 192 28.21 3.95 -13.37
C LYS A 192 28.62 5.42 -13.37
N LEU A 193 29.84 5.69 -13.80
CA LEU A 193 30.40 7.04 -13.98
C LEU A 193 30.08 7.56 -15.38
N GLN A 194 30.18 8.88 -15.56
CA GLN A 194 29.99 9.51 -16.87
C GLN A 194 31.05 9.05 -17.89
N SER A 195 32.24 8.64 -17.42
CA SER A 195 33.31 8.05 -18.26
C SER A 195 32.93 6.70 -18.89
N GLY A 196 31.81 6.09 -18.46
CA GLY A 196 31.39 4.75 -18.85
C GLY A 196 31.96 3.64 -17.94
N GLU A 197 32.86 3.98 -17.03
CA GLU A 197 33.43 3.07 -16.05
C GLU A 197 32.42 2.73 -14.95
N SER A 198 32.51 1.52 -14.39
CA SER A 198 31.69 1.09 -13.25
C SER A 198 32.56 0.98 -12.01
N GLU A 199 32.12 1.63 -10.93
CA GLU A 199 32.78 1.63 -9.64
C GLU A 199 31.91 0.86 -8.62
N GLU A 200 32.53 0.07 -7.75
CA GLU A 200 31.85 -0.54 -6.61
C GLU A 200 32.05 0.30 -5.35
N LYS A 201 30.95 0.76 -4.76
CA LYS A 201 30.95 1.42 -3.45
C LYS A 201 30.30 0.52 -2.41
N ILE A 202 31.00 0.28 -1.30
CA ILE A 202 30.43 -0.44 -0.16
C ILE A 202 29.63 0.56 0.68
N ILE A 203 28.35 0.25 0.90
CA ILE A 203 27.44 1.01 1.75
C ILE A 203 27.14 0.19 3.01
N GLU A 204 27.22 0.85 4.15
CA GLU A 204 26.90 0.27 5.45
C GLU A 204 25.54 0.79 5.92
N ILE A 205 24.61 -0.13 6.21
CA ILE A 205 23.28 0.18 6.72
C ILE A 205 23.17 -0.40 8.13
N HIS A 206 23.05 0.48 9.12
CA HIS A 206 22.75 0.10 10.50
C HIS A 206 21.25 -0.11 10.66
N VAL A 207 20.80 -1.36 10.54
CA VAL A 207 19.41 -1.76 10.78
C VAL A 207 19.20 -1.76 12.28
N LEU A 208 18.26 -0.93 12.74
CA LEU A 208 17.97 -0.82 14.16
C LEU A 208 16.82 -1.75 14.55
N PRO A 209 16.83 -2.28 15.79
CA PRO A 209 15.76 -3.13 16.31
C PRO A 209 14.38 -2.50 16.17
N GLY A 210 13.40 -3.27 15.70
CA GLY A 210 12.01 -2.85 15.53
C GLY A 210 11.69 -2.11 14.23
N TRP A 211 12.65 -1.94 13.30
CA TRP A 211 12.37 -1.39 11.97
C TRP A 211 11.22 -2.15 11.30
N LYS A 212 10.30 -1.40 10.68
CA LYS A 212 9.10 -1.93 10.02
C LYS A 212 9.36 -2.07 8.52
N SER A 213 8.67 -3.01 7.87
CA SER A 213 8.65 -3.09 6.40
C SER A 213 8.25 -1.73 5.81
N GLY A 214 8.92 -1.33 4.73
CA GLY A 214 8.75 -0.01 4.10
C GLY A 214 9.64 1.11 4.67
N THR A 215 10.41 0.87 5.74
CA THR A 215 11.39 1.86 6.24
C THR A 215 12.40 2.20 5.15
N LYS A 216 12.60 3.49 4.86
CA LYS A 216 13.48 3.96 3.79
C LYS A 216 14.80 4.49 4.33
N VAL A 217 15.92 4.04 3.78
CA VAL A 217 17.27 4.52 4.08
C VAL A 217 17.85 5.16 2.84
N ARG A 218 18.08 6.48 2.87
CA ARG A 218 18.56 7.24 1.72
C ARG A 218 20.06 7.52 1.82
N PHE A 219 20.77 7.21 0.75
CA PHE A 219 22.17 7.56 0.54
C PHE A 219 22.25 8.58 -0.60
N LYS A 220 22.57 9.82 -0.23
CA LYS A 220 22.66 10.93 -1.18
C LYS A 220 23.82 10.71 -2.14
N ALA A 221 23.60 10.99 -3.43
CA ALA A 221 24.64 10.96 -4.46
C ALA A 221 25.44 9.63 -4.52
N ALA A 222 24.81 8.52 -4.13
CA ALA A 222 25.46 7.20 -4.07
C ALA A 222 25.21 6.35 -5.33
N GLY A 223 24.25 6.74 -6.18
CA GLY A 223 23.84 6.02 -7.39
C GLY A 223 24.65 6.42 -8.62
N ASN A 224 24.10 6.18 -9.81
CA ASN A 224 24.80 6.46 -11.05
C ASN A 224 25.01 7.96 -11.25
N GLU A 225 26.11 8.31 -11.88
CA GLU A 225 26.40 9.67 -12.30
C GLU A 225 25.58 10.01 -13.56
N ARG A 226 25.08 11.25 -13.58
CA ARG A 226 24.27 11.80 -14.66
C ARG A 226 25.13 12.65 -15.57
N ALA A 227 24.59 12.95 -16.75
CA ALA A 227 25.25 13.81 -17.73
C ALA A 227 25.48 15.26 -17.25
N ASP A 228 24.76 15.70 -16.21
CA ASP A 228 24.90 17.00 -15.56
C ASP A 228 25.98 17.03 -14.45
N GLY A 229 26.70 15.92 -14.24
CA GLY A 229 27.72 15.75 -13.19
C GLY A 229 27.15 15.46 -11.80
N SER A 230 25.83 15.43 -11.63
CA SER A 230 25.20 15.01 -10.37
C SER A 230 25.14 13.48 -10.27
N SER A 231 25.05 12.92 -9.06
CA SER A 231 24.82 11.48 -8.86
C SER A 231 23.42 11.24 -8.31
N GLN A 232 22.80 10.13 -8.73
CA GLN A 232 21.49 9.72 -8.24
C GLN A 232 21.52 9.40 -6.73
N ASP A 233 20.40 9.58 -6.06
CA ASP A 233 20.21 9.07 -4.70
C ASP A 233 19.89 7.58 -4.75
N VAL A 234 20.40 6.81 -3.78
CA VAL A 234 19.99 5.42 -3.59
C VAL A 234 19.14 5.31 -2.35
N VAL A 235 17.96 4.73 -2.51
CA VAL A 235 17.02 4.50 -1.41
C VAL A 235 16.87 3.00 -1.20
N PHE A 236 17.26 2.53 -0.02
CA PHE A 236 16.98 1.17 0.40
C PHE A 236 15.65 1.11 1.12
N VAL A 237 14.76 0.21 0.72
CA VAL A 237 13.46 0.00 1.36
C VAL A 237 13.49 -1.33 2.07
N VAL A 238 13.26 -1.34 3.38
CA VAL A 238 13.20 -2.57 4.17
C VAL A 238 12.08 -3.47 3.65
N GLU A 239 12.43 -4.72 3.36
CA GLU A 239 11.51 -5.78 2.98
C GLU A 239 11.72 -6.96 3.94
N GLU A 240 10.65 -7.39 4.59
CA GLU A 240 10.68 -8.49 5.55
C GLU A 240 10.60 -9.84 4.81
N LEU A 241 11.53 -10.74 5.13
CA LEU A 241 11.52 -12.10 4.60
C LEU A 241 10.49 -12.96 5.36
N PRO A 242 9.76 -13.86 4.67
CA PRO A 242 8.91 -14.84 5.34
C PRO A 242 9.71 -15.68 6.34
N HIS A 243 9.15 -15.89 7.52
CA HIS A 243 9.76 -16.71 8.58
C HIS A 243 9.00 -18.04 8.75
N ALA A 244 9.70 -19.08 9.20
CA ALA A 244 9.17 -20.45 9.24
C ALA A 244 8.02 -20.66 10.23
N HIS A 245 8.02 -19.92 11.34
CA HIS A 245 7.05 -20.09 12.43
C HIS A 245 6.24 -18.84 12.75
N PHE A 246 6.75 -17.65 12.41
CA PHE A 246 6.18 -16.40 12.88
C PHE A 246 5.83 -15.49 11.71
N ALA A 247 4.73 -14.77 11.84
CA ALA A 247 4.39 -13.67 10.96
C ALA A 247 4.26 -12.39 11.79
N ARG A 248 4.89 -11.30 11.38
CA ARG A 248 4.77 -10.03 12.10
C ARG A 248 3.51 -9.29 11.69
N VAL A 249 2.78 -8.77 12.68
CA VAL A 249 1.69 -7.82 12.47
C VAL A 249 1.88 -6.62 13.39
N GLY A 250 2.27 -5.49 12.80
CA GLY A 250 2.64 -4.30 13.57
C GLY A 250 3.88 -4.56 14.42
N ASP A 251 3.70 -4.58 15.74
CA ASP A 251 4.76 -4.89 16.70
C ASP A 251 4.58 -6.26 17.36
N ASP A 252 3.51 -6.98 17.02
CA ASP A 252 3.20 -8.30 17.54
C ASP A 252 3.69 -9.39 16.58
N LEU A 253 3.93 -10.58 17.12
CA LEU A 253 4.23 -11.79 16.36
C LEU A 253 3.04 -12.73 16.39
N ILE A 254 2.71 -13.34 15.26
CA ILE A 254 1.68 -14.36 15.14
C ILE A 254 2.36 -15.71 14.98
N TYR A 255 2.03 -16.65 15.86
CA TYR A 255 2.43 -18.05 15.77
C TYR A 255 1.21 -18.94 15.56
N HIS A 256 1.27 -19.77 14.53
CA HIS A 256 0.27 -20.77 14.23
C HIS A 256 0.62 -22.07 14.96
N ALA A 257 -0.07 -22.33 16.07
CA ALA A 257 0.17 -23.47 16.94
C ALA A 257 -0.82 -24.60 16.62
N PRO A 258 -0.37 -25.73 16.04
CA PRO A 258 -1.26 -26.85 15.85
C PRO A 258 -1.63 -27.47 17.20
N ILE A 259 -2.92 -27.76 17.39
CA ILE A 259 -3.47 -28.42 18.57
C ILE A 259 -4.32 -29.63 18.13
N PRO A 260 -4.05 -30.85 18.62
CA PRO A 260 -4.90 -31.99 18.32
C PRO A 260 -6.35 -31.74 18.76
N LEU A 261 -7.32 -32.23 17.97
CA LEU A 261 -8.75 -32.10 18.30
C LEU A 261 -9.09 -32.55 19.72
N LEU A 262 -8.46 -33.64 20.19
CA LEU A 262 -8.66 -34.14 21.55
C LEU A 262 -8.26 -33.10 22.59
N ASP A 263 -7.08 -32.50 22.46
CA ASP A 263 -6.59 -31.48 23.39
C ASP A 263 -7.44 -30.21 23.31
N ALA A 264 -7.89 -29.84 22.12
CA ALA A 264 -8.80 -28.72 21.91
C ALA A 264 -10.17 -28.92 22.59
N LEU A 265 -10.68 -30.15 22.68
CA LEU A 265 -11.98 -30.46 23.30
C LEU A 265 -11.88 -30.77 24.80
N ALA A 266 -10.88 -31.57 25.19
CA ALA A 266 -10.76 -32.10 26.54
C ALA A 266 -9.89 -31.23 27.46
N GLY A 267 -9.12 -30.28 26.91
CA GLY A 267 -8.30 -29.38 27.71
C GLY A 267 -7.30 -30.11 28.60
N THR A 268 -6.61 -31.12 28.04
CA THR A 268 -5.62 -31.97 28.72
C THR A 268 -4.58 -31.17 29.51
N GLY A 269 -4.33 -29.93 29.10
CA GLY A 269 -3.37 -29.04 29.73
C GLY A 269 -1.95 -29.48 29.38
N GLY A 270 -1.09 -28.51 29.09
CA GLY A 270 0.27 -28.81 28.68
C GLY A 270 1.02 -27.57 28.23
N THR A 271 2.25 -27.79 27.77
CA THR A 271 3.09 -26.74 27.22
C THR A 271 3.68 -27.19 25.89
N ARG A 272 3.62 -26.32 24.89
CA ARG A 272 4.29 -26.49 23.60
C ARG A 272 5.55 -25.63 23.58
N ALA A 273 6.70 -26.23 23.30
CA ALA A 273 7.94 -25.50 23.12
C ALA A 273 8.04 -24.97 21.68
N VAL A 274 8.42 -23.71 21.51
CA VAL A 274 8.80 -23.12 20.23
C VAL A 274 10.06 -22.28 20.43
N ASP A 275 10.95 -22.29 19.45
CA ASP A 275 12.11 -21.40 19.46
C ASP A 275 11.63 -19.99 19.09
N GLY A 276 11.87 -19.02 19.97
CA GLY A 276 11.57 -17.60 19.74
C GLY A 276 12.56 -16.96 18.78
N ILE A 277 12.24 -15.74 18.33
CA ILE A 277 13.10 -14.96 17.42
C ILE A 277 14.47 -14.63 18.02
N ASP A 278 14.58 -14.58 19.35
CA ASP A 278 15.82 -14.37 20.07
C ASP A 278 16.60 -15.67 20.39
N GLY A 279 16.14 -16.80 19.86
CA GLY A 279 16.73 -18.12 20.08
C GLY A 279 16.41 -18.75 21.44
N ARG A 280 15.61 -18.09 22.31
CA ARG A 280 15.13 -18.72 23.54
C ARG A 280 14.01 -19.72 23.24
N ARG A 281 13.95 -20.81 24.00
CA ARG A 281 12.78 -21.71 23.99
C ARG A 281 11.63 -21.09 24.79
N LEU A 282 10.57 -20.73 24.09
CA LEU A 282 9.32 -20.25 24.67
C LEU A 282 8.40 -21.44 24.97
N GLN A 283 7.84 -21.47 26.19
CA GLN A 283 6.83 -22.44 26.58
C GLN A 283 5.44 -21.83 26.44
N ILE A 284 4.70 -22.26 25.42
CA ILE A 284 3.33 -21.84 25.17
C ILE A 284 2.40 -22.75 25.95
N SER A 285 1.68 -22.21 26.93
CA SER A 285 0.68 -22.98 27.67
C SER A 285 -0.55 -23.24 26.81
N ILE A 286 -0.94 -24.52 26.70
CA ILE A 286 -2.16 -24.93 26.02
C ILE A 286 -3.35 -24.64 26.96
N PRO A 287 -4.41 -23.97 26.50
CA PRO A 287 -5.59 -23.70 27.31
C PRO A 287 -6.19 -24.98 27.89
N LYS A 288 -6.58 -24.93 29.17
CA LYS A 288 -7.32 -26.02 29.82
C LYS A 288 -8.81 -26.02 29.48
N SER A 289 -9.30 -24.94 28.88
CA SER A 289 -10.67 -24.82 28.39
C SER A 289 -10.78 -25.31 26.95
N ILE A 290 -12.01 -25.60 26.51
CA ILE A 290 -12.30 -25.91 25.11
C ILE A 290 -11.75 -24.78 24.22
N VAL A 291 -10.94 -25.14 23.24
CA VAL A 291 -10.36 -24.24 22.24
C VAL A 291 -11.26 -24.25 21.01
N LYS A 292 -11.81 -23.07 20.68
CA LYS A 292 -12.65 -22.89 19.49
C LYS A 292 -11.79 -22.59 18.25
N PRO A 293 -12.25 -22.95 17.04
CA PRO A 293 -11.61 -22.51 15.80
C PRO A 293 -11.46 -20.97 15.79
N GLY A 294 -10.25 -20.50 15.48
CA GLY A 294 -9.93 -19.06 15.46
C GLY A 294 -9.72 -18.43 16.84
N GLN A 295 -9.76 -19.21 17.92
CA GLN A 295 -9.39 -18.72 19.24
C GLN A 295 -7.89 -18.42 19.29
N GLU A 296 -7.56 -17.33 19.97
CA GLU A 296 -6.19 -16.86 20.13
C GLU A 296 -5.79 -16.86 21.61
N SER A 297 -4.50 -17.00 21.87
CA SER A 297 -3.89 -16.79 23.17
C SER A 297 -2.76 -15.78 23.05
N ARG A 298 -2.50 -15.04 24.11
CA ARG A 298 -1.53 -13.95 24.11
C ARG A 298 -0.45 -14.20 25.15
N ILE A 299 0.80 -14.03 24.74
CA ILE A 299 1.96 -14.03 25.63
C ILE A 299 2.58 -12.63 25.57
N THR A 300 2.41 -11.90 26.66
CA THR A 300 2.81 -10.50 26.75
C THR A 300 4.32 -10.34 26.66
N GLY A 301 4.79 -9.41 25.83
CA GLY A 301 6.20 -9.04 25.76
C GLY A 301 7.10 -9.98 24.95
N GLU A 302 6.54 -10.99 24.30
CA GLU A 302 7.26 -11.92 23.41
C GLU A 302 7.11 -11.59 21.91
N GLY A 303 6.69 -10.36 21.58
CA GLY A 303 6.63 -9.82 20.21
C GLY A 303 7.88 -9.04 19.79
N MET A 304 7.75 -8.20 18.76
CA MET A 304 8.85 -7.39 18.22
C MET A 304 9.17 -6.17 19.11
N PRO A 305 10.42 -5.66 19.09
CA PRO A 305 10.77 -4.42 19.79
C PRO A 305 9.95 -3.23 19.30
N VAL A 306 9.35 -2.50 20.23
CA VAL A 306 8.57 -1.30 19.91
C VAL A 306 9.49 -0.09 19.88
N ARG A 307 9.47 0.65 18.76
CA ARG A 307 10.19 1.94 18.63
C ARG A 307 9.27 3.10 18.98
N LYS A 308 9.66 3.89 19.98
CA LYS A 308 9.03 5.18 20.31
C LYS A 308 10.11 6.26 20.22
N ASP A 309 9.82 7.35 19.52
CA ASP A 309 10.72 8.51 19.39
C ASP A 309 12.13 8.17 18.85
N GLY A 310 12.22 7.19 17.92
CA GLY A 310 13.47 6.84 17.23
C GLY A 310 14.41 5.89 17.97
N ALA A 311 14.17 5.62 19.26
CA ALA A 311 14.90 4.64 20.04
C ALA A 311 14.14 3.30 20.12
N ALA A 312 14.88 2.18 20.13
CA ALA A 312 14.30 0.89 20.49
C ALA A 312 13.90 0.97 21.98
N GLY A 313 12.61 0.91 22.27
CA GLY A 313 12.13 0.89 23.63
C GLY A 313 12.49 -0.44 24.31
N LYS A 314 12.56 -0.44 25.65
CA LYS A 314 12.60 -1.70 26.44
C LYS A 314 11.31 -2.51 26.29
N ARG A 315 10.26 -1.90 25.73
CA ARG A 315 8.96 -2.53 25.50
C ARG A 315 8.97 -3.34 24.21
N ARG A 316 8.33 -4.51 24.27
CA ARG A 316 8.06 -5.38 23.13
C ARG A 316 6.54 -5.47 22.93
N GLY A 317 6.15 -5.81 21.71
CA GLY A 317 4.79 -6.27 21.44
C GLY A 317 4.55 -7.65 22.05
N ASP A 318 3.46 -8.28 21.67
CA ASP A 318 3.01 -9.55 22.21
C ASP A 318 3.19 -10.67 21.18
N LEU A 319 3.29 -11.91 21.67
CA LEU A 319 3.16 -13.11 20.84
C LEU A 319 1.69 -13.57 20.87
N ILE A 320 1.05 -13.51 19.72
CA ILE A 320 -0.32 -13.98 19.49
C ILE A 320 -0.25 -15.40 18.94
N VAL A 321 -0.73 -16.35 19.74
CA VAL A 321 -0.82 -17.76 19.39
C VAL A 321 -2.19 -18.05 18.82
N LYS A 322 -2.24 -18.35 17.53
CA LYS A 322 -3.45 -18.84 16.84
C LYS A 322 -3.48 -20.36 16.93
N TRP A 323 -4.56 -20.90 17.46
CA TRP A 323 -4.70 -22.34 17.64
C TRP A 323 -5.33 -22.99 16.41
N ASP A 324 -4.52 -23.76 15.68
CA ASP A 324 -4.94 -24.49 14.50
C ASP A 324 -5.33 -25.91 14.89
N ILE A 325 -6.65 -26.19 14.90
CA ILE A 325 -7.17 -27.48 15.34
C ILE A 325 -6.88 -28.54 14.27
N VAL A 326 -6.08 -29.54 14.64
CA VAL A 326 -5.70 -30.66 13.80
C VAL A 326 -6.67 -31.82 14.03
N PHE A 327 -7.46 -32.12 13.00
CA PHE A 327 -8.36 -33.27 12.99
C PHE A 327 -7.60 -34.55 12.66
N PRO A 328 -8.00 -35.70 13.23
CA PRO A 328 -7.45 -36.99 12.82
C PRO A 328 -7.94 -37.34 11.41
N ASP A 329 -7.05 -37.90 10.58
CA ASP A 329 -7.39 -38.28 9.19
C ASP A 329 -8.41 -39.43 9.10
N ARG A 330 -8.47 -40.27 10.13
CA ARG A 330 -9.33 -41.46 10.20
C ARG A 330 -9.69 -41.80 11.63
N LEU A 331 -10.87 -42.38 11.80
CA LEU A 331 -11.38 -42.90 13.06
C LEU A 331 -11.89 -44.33 12.86
N THR A 332 -11.66 -45.20 13.83
CA THR A 332 -12.24 -46.55 13.85
C THR A 332 -13.73 -46.49 14.19
N GLU A 333 -14.51 -47.52 13.85
CA GLU A 333 -15.95 -47.54 14.17
C GLU A 333 -16.20 -47.43 15.67
N SER A 334 -15.38 -48.07 16.51
CA SER A 334 -15.46 -47.94 17.96
C SER A 334 -15.23 -46.49 18.44
N GLN A 335 -14.25 -45.79 17.86
CA GLN A 335 -14.02 -44.37 18.18
C GLN A 335 -15.19 -43.48 17.73
N LYS A 336 -15.75 -43.73 16.53
CA LYS A 336 -16.93 -43.00 16.04
C LYS A 336 -18.14 -43.21 16.93
N GLU A 337 -18.40 -44.44 17.36
CA GLU A 337 -19.49 -44.74 18.29
C GLU A 337 -19.28 -44.04 19.65
N GLY A 338 -18.05 -44.04 20.17
CA GLY A 338 -17.69 -43.30 21.37
C GLY A 338 -17.97 -41.80 21.23
N LEU A 339 -17.59 -41.19 20.11
CA LEU A 339 -17.88 -39.77 19.83
C LEU A 339 -19.38 -39.49 19.72
N ARG A 340 -20.16 -40.38 19.08
CA ARG A 340 -21.63 -40.22 19.01
C ARG A 340 -22.28 -40.22 20.40
N LYS A 341 -21.77 -41.00 21.36
CA LYS A 341 -22.30 -41.03 22.73
C LYS A 341 -21.98 -39.75 23.52
N VAL A 342 -20.89 -39.06 23.17
CA VAL A 342 -20.42 -37.88 23.90
C VAL A 342 -20.92 -36.57 23.29
N LEU A 343 -20.98 -36.50 21.95
CA LEU A 343 -21.24 -35.27 21.20
C LEU A 343 -22.60 -35.25 20.49
N GLY A 344 -23.29 -36.39 20.42
CA GLY A 344 -24.53 -36.60 19.67
C GLY A 344 -25.73 -36.86 20.56
#